data_AF-A0A9Q0YKD6-F1
#
_entry.id   AF-A0A9Q0YKD6-F1
#
_cell.length_a   1.000
_cell.length_b   1.000
_cell.length_c   1.000
_cell.angle_alpha   90.00
_cell.angle_beta   90.00
_cell.angle_gamma   90.00
#
_symmetry.space_group_name_H-M   'P 1'
#
loop_
_entity.id
_entity.type
_entity.pdbx_description
1 polymer ?
#
loop_
_entity_poly.entity_id
_entity_poly.type
_entity_poly.pdbx_seq_one_letter_code
_entity_poly.pdbx_strand_id
1 'polypeptide(L)'
;MIKQSRPGKVGIKIIFSKFKEDETVCVYSLIEHYIERTKALRKQSKLVISYRKPHAPVGAETICRWIGEVLEATGVNAKMFTAHRTRAAVSSAMHDKGVAIQDIMKTAGWSNVETFARIYKKPIIKKESSRANELLR
;
A
#
# COMPACT_ATOMS: atom_id res chain seq x y z
N MET A 1 13.30 1.88 21.06
CA MET A 1 14.26 2.41 20.05
C MET A 1 13.71 2.09 18.66
N ILE A 2 13.14 3.06 17.94
CA ILE A 2 12.52 2.82 16.61
C ILE A 2 13.61 2.99 15.54
N LYS A 3 14.01 1.89 14.89
CA LYS A 3 15.18 1.77 14.00
C LYS A 3 15.04 2.47 12.62
N GLN A 4 14.09 3.37 12.41
CA GLN A 4 13.72 3.80 11.04
C GLN A 4 13.54 5.31 10.83
N SER A 5 13.61 6.17 11.85
CA SER A 5 13.60 7.62 11.61
C SER A 5 15.00 8.21 11.79
N ARG A 6 15.52 8.88 10.75
CA ARG A 6 16.68 9.77 10.90
C ARG A 6 16.30 10.87 11.91
N PRO A 7 17.11 11.13 12.95
CA PRO A 7 16.88 12.27 13.84
C PRO A 7 16.74 13.55 13.02
N GLY A 8 15.71 14.36 13.29
CA GLY A 8 15.48 15.65 12.61
C GLY A 8 14.60 15.63 11.36
N LYS A 9 14.15 14.46 10.87
CA LYS A 9 13.16 14.43 9.77
C LYS A 9 11.74 14.52 10.34
N VAL A 10 11.06 15.64 10.09
CA VAL A 10 9.62 15.79 10.35
C VAL A 10 8.86 14.68 9.62
N GLY A 11 7.90 14.04 10.31
CA GLY A 11 7.12 12.94 9.75
C GLY A 11 6.51 13.30 8.39
N ILE A 12 6.39 12.31 7.50
CA ILE A 12 5.77 12.52 6.19
C ILE A 12 4.31 12.94 6.40
N LYS A 13 3.97 14.18 6.04
CA LYS A 13 2.58 14.63 5.98
C LYS A 13 1.96 14.07 4.70
N ILE A 14 1.03 13.13 4.85
CA ILE A 14 0.28 12.54 3.74
C ILE A 14 -1.04 13.30 3.62
N ILE A 15 -1.33 13.84 2.44
CA ILE A 15 -2.57 14.53 2.13
C ILE A 15 -3.29 13.70 1.07
N PHE A 16 -4.51 13.27 1.39
CA PHE A 16 -5.38 12.56 0.44
C PHE A 16 -6.42 13.53 -0.08
N SER A 17 -6.47 13.70 -1.39
CA SER A 17 -7.56 14.41 -2.08
C SER A 17 -8.66 13.41 -2.45
N LYS A 18 -9.92 13.86 -2.46
CA LYS A 18 -11.03 13.03 -2.94
C LYS A 18 -10.82 12.70 -4.43
N PHE A 19 -10.81 11.42 -4.75
CA PHE A 19 -10.75 10.90 -6.11
C PHE A 19 -12.19 10.75 -6.60
N LYS A 20 -12.57 11.54 -7.60
CA LYS A 20 -13.97 11.71 -8.02
C LYS A 20 -14.38 10.75 -9.13
N GLU A 21 -13.39 10.24 -9.84
CA GLU A 21 -13.53 9.40 -11.03
C GLU A 21 -14.06 8.01 -10.65
N ASP A 22 -13.62 7.49 -9.51
CA ASP A 22 -14.09 6.20 -8.98
C ASP A 22 -14.02 6.19 -7.45
N GLU A 23 -15.18 6.20 -6.81
CA GLU A 23 -15.29 6.20 -5.35
C GLU A 23 -14.84 4.87 -4.72
N THR A 24 -14.90 3.75 -5.47
CA THR A 24 -14.55 2.42 -4.96
C THR A 24 -13.05 2.27 -4.67
N VAL A 25 -12.22 3.08 -5.34
CA VAL A 25 -10.77 3.13 -5.13
C VAL A 25 -10.34 4.39 -4.36
N CYS A 26 -11.28 5.23 -3.93
CA CYS A 26 -10.98 6.48 -3.25
C CYS A 26 -10.56 6.25 -1.80
N VAL A 27 -9.25 6.43 -1.52
CA VAL A 27 -8.70 6.31 -0.17
C VAL A 27 -9.32 7.31 0.81
N TYR A 28 -9.66 8.53 0.36
CA TYR A 28 -10.31 9.54 1.19
C TYR A 28 -11.68 9.05 1.70
N SER A 29 -12.57 8.69 0.78
CA SER A 29 -13.92 8.18 1.12
C SER A 29 -13.84 6.92 1.98
N LEU A 30 -12.89 6.02 1.68
CA LEU A 30 -12.67 4.80 2.47
C LEU A 30 -12.27 5.10 3.92
N ILE A 31 -11.32 6.03 4.12
CA ILE A 31 -10.86 6.41 5.46
C ILE A 31 -11.99 7.09 6.23
N GLU A 32 -12.72 8.02 5.59
CA GLU A 32 -13.87 8.69 6.18
C GLU A 32 -14.94 7.68 6.63
N HIS A 33 -15.33 6.77 5.73
CA HIS A 33 -16.27 5.71 6.04
C HIS A 33 -15.78 4.81 7.18
N TYR A 34 -14.51 4.40 7.16
CA TYR A 34 -13.93 3.56 8.20
C TYR A 34 -13.94 4.24 9.57
N ILE A 35 -13.59 5.53 9.64
CA ILE A 35 -13.60 6.31 10.89
C ILE A 35 -15.02 6.37 11.45
N GLU A 36 -16.02 6.70 10.63
CA GLU A 36 -17.42 6.79 11.09
C GLU A 36 -17.93 5.44 11.59
N ARG A 37 -17.68 4.35 10.86
CA ARG A 37 -18.09 2.99 11.25
C ARG A 37 -17.44 2.49 12.54
N THR A 38 -16.26 2.99 12.86
CA THR A 38 -15.50 2.56 14.06
C THR A 38 -15.59 3.56 15.20
N LYS A 39 -16.28 4.68 15.03
CA LYS A 39 -16.36 5.81 15.97
C LYS A 39 -16.71 5.39 17.40
N ALA A 40 -17.74 4.55 17.57
CA ALA A 40 -18.18 4.07 18.88
C ALA A 40 -17.18 3.10 19.55
N LEU A 41 -16.28 2.48 18.79
CA LEU A 41 -15.31 1.50 19.29
C LEU A 41 -13.96 2.15 19.63
N ARG A 42 -13.71 3.36 19.12
CA ARG A 42 -12.42 4.05 19.26
C ARG A 42 -12.25 4.61 20.66
N LYS A 43 -11.18 4.18 21.31
CA LYS A 43 -10.70 4.72 22.60
C LYS A 43 -9.40 5.50 22.49
N GLN A 44 -8.75 5.46 21.33
CA GLN A 44 -7.42 6.02 21.08
C GLN A 44 -7.37 6.64 19.67
N SER A 45 -6.36 7.48 19.42
CA SER A 45 -6.23 8.29 18.20
C SER A 45 -5.64 7.57 16.98
N LYS A 46 -5.15 6.33 17.13
CA LYS A 46 -4.61 5.57 15.99
C LYS A 46 -5.69 5.25 14.97
N LEU A 47 -5.36 5.38 13.68
CA LEU A 47 -6.31 5.16 12.60
C LEU A 47 -6.85 3.72 12.61
N VAL A 48 -5.98 2.72 12.52
CA VAL A 48 -6.41 1.31 12.41
C VAL A 48 -6.53 0.65 13.79
N ILE A 49 -7.69 0.03 14.05
CA ILE A 49 -8.01 -0.68 15.28
C ILE A 49 -8.32 -2.16 15.01
N SER A 50 -8.16 -3.00 16.03
CA SER A 50 -8.51 -4.41 15.96
C SER A 50 -10.01 -4.59 15.78
N TYR A 51 -10.42 -5.52 14.92
CA TYR A 51 -11.82 -5.93 14.80
C TYR A 51 -12.27 -6.83 15.96
N ARG A 52 -11.35 -7.37 16.76
CA ARG A 52 -11.64 -8.14 17.98
C ARG A 52 -11.60 -7.24 19.21
N LYS A 53 -12.50 -7.47 20.17
CA LYS A 53 -12.42 -6.85 21.51
C LYS A 53 -11.05 -7.14 22.13
N PRO A 54 -10.40 -6.18 22.81
CA PRO A 54 -10.91 -4.87 23.22
C PRO A 54 -10.78 -3.73 22.19
N HIS A 55 -10.70 -4.00 20.88
CA HIS A 55 -10.58 -3.00 19.79
C HIS A 55 -9.40 -2.04 19.96
N ALA A 56 -8.31 -2.54 20.54
CA ALA A 56 -7.07 -1.79 20.69
C ALA A 56 -6.46 -1.46 19.32
N PRO A 57 -5.64 -0.39 19.21
CA PRO A 57 -4.91 -0.14 17.99
C PRO A 57 -3.98 -1.28 17.61
N VAL A 58 -3.90 -1.54 16.31
CA VAL A 58 -3.06 -2.61 15.80
C VAL A 58 -1.65 -2.12 15.50
N GLY A 59 -0.70 -3.05 15.59
CA GLY A 59 0.70 -2.82 15.22
C GLY A 59 0.95 -3.05 13.73
N ALA A 60 2.16 -2.71 13.29
CA ALA A 60 2.59 -2.91 11.91
C ALA A 60 2.51 -4.39 11.47
N GLU A 61 2.82 -5.32 12.37
CA GLU A 61 2.76 -6.76 12.09
C GLU A 61 1.36 -7.25 11.74
N THR A 62 0.35 -6.82 12.51
CA THR A 62 -1.05 -7.15 12.23
C THR A 62 -1.50 -6.60 10.88
N ILE A 63 -1.11 -5.36 10.57
CA ILE A 63 -1.42 -4.74 9.28
C ILE A 63 -0.74 -5.51 8.14
N CYS A 64 0.53 -5.89 8.31
CA CYS A 64 1.25 -6.70 7.32
C CYS A 64 0.57 -8.04 7.07
N ARG A 65 0.07 -8.70 8.12
CA ARG A 65 -0.70 -9.95 7.99
C ARG A 65 -2.00 -9.74 7.21
N TRP A 66 -2.79 -8.71 7.55
CA TRP A 66 -4.03 -8.41 6.82
C TRP A 66 -3.79 -8.08 5.35
N ILE A 67 -2.71 -7.36 5.03
CA ILE A 67 -2.32 -7.12 3.63
C ILE A 67 -2.03 -8.45 2.93
N GLY A 68 -1.29 -9.36 3.57
CA GLY A 68 -1.05 -10.70 3.04
C GLY A 68 -2.34 -11.47 2.77
N GLU A 69 -3.26 -11.49 3.74
CA GLU A 69 -4.57 -12.15 3.62
C GLU A 69 -5.40 -11.58 2.46
N VAL A 70 -5.41 -10.25 2.26
CA VAL A 70 -6.10 -9.61 1.14
C VAL A 70 -5.44 -9.96 -0.20
N LEU A 71 -4.10 -10.03 -0.26
CA LEU A 71 -3.40 -10.44 -1.47
C LEU A 71 -3.72 -11.89 -1.83
N GLU A 72 -3.74 -12.81 -0.87
CA GLU A 72 -4.13 -14.20 -1.12
C GLU A 72 -5.58 -14.31 -1.59
N ALA A 73 -6.49 -13.60 -0.93
CA ALA A 73 -7.91 -13.58 -1.30
C ALA A 73 -8.17 -13.05 -2.72
N THR A 74 -7.26 -12.21 -3.24
CA THR A 74 -7.34 -11.67 -4.61
C THR A 74 -6.55 -12.51 -5.63
N GLY A 75 -6.04 -13.68 -5.24
CA GLY A 75 -5.28 -14.59 -6.09
C GLY A 75 -3.82 -14.18 -6.30
N VAL A 76 -3.31 -13.22 -5.54
CA VAL A 76 -1.88 -12.85 -5.53
C VAL A 76 -1.15 -13.74 -4.54
N ASN A 77 -0.07 -14.38 -4.97
CA ASN A 77 0.75 -15.22 -4.10
C ASN A 77 1.45 -14.36 -3.01
N ALA A 78 0.95 -14.38 -1.78
CA ALA A 78 1.51 -13.58 -0.68
C ALA A 78 2.86 -14.08 -0.16
N LYS A 79 3.30 -15.30 -0.49
CA LYS A 79 4.71 -15.72 -0.28
C LYS A 79 5.65 -14.92 -1.18
N MET A 80 5.17 -14.58 -2.38
CA MET A 80 5.93 -13.79 -3.35
C MET A 80 5.72 -12.29 -3.14
N PHE A 81 4.50 -11.84 -2.86
CA PHE A 81 4.14 -10.44 -2.70
C PHE A 81 3.71 -10.19 -1.25
N THR A 82 4.69 -9.96 -0.38
CA THR A 82 4.42 -9.57 1.00
C THR A 82 4.03 -8.10 1.09
N ALA A 83 3.51 -7.68 2.26
CA ALA A 83 3.25 -6.27 2.56
C ALA A 83 4.46 -5.37 2.28
N HIS A 84 5.67 -5.83 2.61
CA HIS A 84 6.90 -5.09 2.34
C HIS A 84 7.20 -4.95 0.83
N ARG A 85 6.93 -6.00 0.05
CA ARG A 85 7.16 -6.01 -1.41
C ARG A 85 6.12 -5.22 -2.19
N THR A 86 4.95 -4.97 -1.62
CA THR A 86 3.91 -4.14 -2.22
C THR A 86 4.45 -2.75 -2.60
N ARG A 87 5.21 -2.11 -1.70
CA ARG A 87 5.83 -0.79 -1.97
C ARG A 87 6.77 -0.83 -3.18
N ALA A 88 7.63 -1.85 -3.25
CA ALA A 88 8.55 -2.05 -4.37
C ALA A 88 7.82 -2.31 -5.69
N ALA A 89 6.76 -3.13 -5.65
CA ALA A 89 5.94 -3.44 -6.81
C ALA A 89 5.25 -2.18 -7.37
N VAL A 90 4.61 -1.38 -6.51
CA VAL A 90 3.93 -0.14 -6.90
C VAL A 90 4.92 0.86 -7.50
N SER A 91 6.05 1.14 -6.84
CA SER A 91 7.02 2.10 -7.36
C SER A 91 7.68 1.63 -8.66
N SER A 92 7.88 0.32 -8.82
CA SER A 92 8.38 -0.25 -10.08
C SER A 92 7.35 -0.11 -11.20
N ALA A 93 6.06 -0.35 -10.91
CA ALA A 93 4.98 -0.20 -11.89
C ALA A 93 4.78 1.26 -12.31
N MET A 94 4.92 2.22 -11.38
CA MET A 94 4.92 3.66 -11.72
C MET A 94 6.05 4.01 -12.67
N HIS A 95 7.26 3.51 -12.40
CA HIS A 95 8.41 3.71 -13.29
C HIS A 95 8.19 3.08 -14.67
N ASP A 96 7.65 1.85 -14.72
CA ASP A 96 7.34 1.15 -15.97
C ASP A 96 6.29 1.91 -16.81
N LYS A 97 5.33 2.55 -16.14
CA LYS A 97 4.33 3.45 -16.76
C LYS A 97 4.87 4.84 -17.13
N GLY A 98 6.17 5.09 -16.97
CA GLY A 98 6.81 6.35 -17.35
C GLY A 98 6.60 7.52 -16.40
N VAL A 99 6.15 7.28 -15.16
CA VAL A 99 6.07 8.35 -14.15
C VAL A 99 7.48 8.86 -13.84
N ALA A 100 7.65 10.19 -13.81
CA ALA A 100 8.94 10.81 -13.55
C ALA A 100 9.53 10.34 -12.22
N ILE A 101 10.83 10.02 -12.22
CA ILE A 101 11.50 9.47 -11.03
C ILE A 101 11.39 10.39 -9.82
N GLN A 102 11.41 11.71 -10.02
CA GLN A 102 11.27 12.70 -8.94
C GLN A 102 9.91 12.58 -8.23
N ASP A 103 8.84 12.33 -8.99
CA ASP A 103 7.49 12.16 -8.43
C ASP A 103 7.35 10.84 -7.69
N ILE A 104 7.94 9.76 -8.21
CA ILE A 104 8.01 8.47 -7.51
C ILE A 104 8.75 8.62 -6.18
N MET A 105 9.90 9.29 -6.19
CA MET A 105 10.72 9.52 -5.01
C MET A 105 9.99 10.37 -3.96
N LYS A 106 9.34 11.45 -4.40
CA LYS A 106 8.52 12.32 -3.54
C LYS A 106 7.35 11.56 -2.93
N THR A 107 6.61 10.80 -3.74
CA THR A 107 5.44 10.02 -3.31
C THR A 107 5.83 8.91 -2.34
N ALA A 108 6.93 8.22 -2.60
CA ALA A 108 7.46 7.18 -1.73
C ALA A 108 8.21 7.74 -0.52
N GLY A 109 8.45 9.05 -0.41
CA GLY A 109 9.20 9.67 0.68
C GLY A 109 10.68 9.28 0.73
N TRP A 110 11.27 8.90 -0.39
CA TRP A 110 12.70 8.58 -0.49
C TRP A 110 13.52 9.82 -0.84
N SER A 111 14.75 9.88 -0.34
CA SER A 111 15.69 10.97 -0.63
C SER A 111 16.89 10.53 -1.47
N ASN A 112 17.04 9.23 -1.73
CA ASN A 112 18.15 8.69 -2.53
C ASN A 112 17.59 7.78 -3.64
N VAL A 113 17.77 8.22 -4.89
CA VAL A 113 17.33 7.52 -6.10
C VAL A 113 18.04 6.18 -6.26
N GLU A 114 19.31 6.09 -5.84
CA GLU A 114 20.10 4.86 -5.89
C GLU A 114 19.49 3.77 -4.99
N THR A 115 18.95 4.15 -3.83
CA THR A 115 18.21 3.22 -2.95
C THR A 115 17.00 2.67 -3.69
N PHE A 116 16.26 3.52 -4.40
CA PHE A 116 15.16 3.05 -5.25
C PHE A 116 15.66 2.08 -6.33
N ALA A 117 16.64 2.49 -7.13
CA ALA A 117 17.16 1.70 -8.25
C ALA A 117 17.70 0.32 -7.81
N ARG A 118 18.41 0.27 -6.67
CA ARG A 118 19.05 -0.96 -6.18
C ARG A 118 18.10 -1.87 -5.39
N ILE A 119 17.26 -1.28 -4.53
CA ILE A 119 16.49 -2.05 -3.54
C ILE A 119 15.05 -2.24 -3.99
N TYR A 120 14.42 -1.21 -4.57
CA TYR A 120 12.98 -1.18 -4.78
C TYR A 120 12.55 -1.34 -6.24
N LYS A 121 13.39 -1.00 -7.22
CA LYS A 121 13.14 -1.26 -8.65
C LYS A 121 13.30 -2.76 -8.90
N LYS A 122 12.17 -3.45 -9.04
CA LYS A 122 12.09 -4.90 -9.30
C LYS A 122 11.51 -5.14 -10.69
N PRO A 123 11.87 -6.25 -11.35
CA PRO A 123 11.28 -6.60 -12.64
C PRO A 123 9.77 -6.76 -12.51
N ILE A 124 9.04 -6.22 -13.49
CA ILE A 124 7.60 -6.37 -13.60
C ILE A 124 7.30 -7.71 -14.25
N ILE A 125 6.59 -8.58 -13.54
CA ILE A 125 6.13 -9.85 -14.07
C ILE A 125 4.88 -9.54 -14.88
N LYS A 126 5.02 -9.54 -16.21
CA LYS A 126 3.87 -9.50 -17.10
C LYS A 126 3.23 -10.89 -17.06
N LYS A 127 1.95 -10.95 -16.70
CA LYS A 127 1.18 -12.17 -16.90
C LYS A 127 1.09 -12.37 -18.42
N GLU A 128 1.60 -13.48 -18.95
CA GLU A 128 1.29 -13.84 -20.34
C GLU A 128 -0.23 -13.92 -20.46
N SER A 129 -0.79 -13.15 -21.39
CA SER A 129 -2.18 -13.32 -21.76
C SER A 129 -2.28 -14.72 -22.35
N SER A 130 -2.94 -15.64 -21.65
CA SER A 130 -3.37 -16.88 -22.28
C SER A 130 -4.35 -16.51 -23.39
N ARG A 131 -3.86 -16.34 -24.63
CA ARG A 131 -4.70 -16.36 -25.85
C ARG A 131 -5.21 -17.78 -26.12
N ALA A 132 -5.78 -18.42 -25.10
CA ALA A 132 -6.29 -19.78 -25.17
C ALA A 132 -7.83 -19.82 -25.11
N ASN A 133 -8.52 -18.83 -25.70
CA ASN A 133 -9.97 -18.87 -25.91
C ASN A 133 -10.37 -18.07 -27.17
N GLU A 134 -9.71 -18.34 -28.31
CA GLU A 134 -10.12 -17.81 -29.62
C GLU A 134 -10.07 -18.90 -30.71
N LEU A 135 -10.36 -20.17 -30.36
CA LEU A 135 -10.46 -21.28 -31.33
C LEU A 135 -11.60 -22.29 -31.07
N LEU A 136 -12.66 -21.95 -30.33
CA LEU A 136 -13.85 -22.81 -30.23
C LEU A 136 -15.20 -22.07 -30.02
N ARG A 137 -15.51 -21.06 -30.84
CA ARG A 137 -16.90 -20.74 -31.23
C ARG A 137 -16.94 -20.15 -32.64
#